data_AF-A0A6C0DP71-F1
#
_entry.id   AF-A0A6C0DP71-F1
#
_cell.length_a   1.000
_cell.length_b   1.000
_cell.length_c   1.000
_cell.angle_alpha   90.00
_cell.angle_beta   90.00
_cell.angle_gamma   90.00
#
_symmetry.space_group_name_H-M   'P 1'
#
loop_
_entity.id
_entity.type
_entity.pdbx_description
1 polymer ?
#
loop_
_entity_poly.entity_id
_entity_poly.type
_entity_poly.pdbx_seq_one_letter_code
_entity_poly.pdbx_strand_id
1 'polypeptide(L)'
;MKKSVIIIIIIIIILLILLLVNISNITTKSNQICLIYNYYERDDLYKENFIYFLENGIYEEVDYYIVINGNCTVKIPKRKNVFVYYRKNVGYDFGAYSYAVNNKLIKNYDYYFFMNTSVRGPYLRDTNEKWYDHFIPLFNANVHLVGTSISICTSNAYCVYDDNYKRKTNPHIQTMFFGMDQQYFIELKNDHFFDEDEIIKMDFTDLIKMKEVGLSQKAIEKGYNINCILSKYRDLDYLTLDHDINETSLDGDPYFSDAYFGETIDPYEVIFFKTNRI
;
A
#
# COMPACT_ATOMS: atom_id res chain seq x y z
N MET A 1 -41.97 3.45 -46.79
CA MET A 1 -40.85 4.16 -46.11
C MET A 1 -41.05 4.36 -44.61
N LYS A 2 -42.15 4.96 -44.12
CA LYS A 2 -42.30 5.29 -42.68
C LYS A 2 -42.30 4.08 -41.71
N LYS A 3 -42.90 2.93 -42.07
CA LYS A 3 -42.94 1.74 -41.21
C LYS A 3 -41.55 1.11 -40.99
N SER A 4 -40.71 1.06 -42.02
CA SER A 4 -39.36 0.48 -41.94
C SER A 4 -38.43 1.29 -41.04
N VAL A 5 -38.56 2.63 -41.04
CA VAL A 5 -37.79 3.52 -40.16
C VAL A 5 -38.16 3.32 -38.69
N ILE A 6 -39.46 3.15 -38.40
CA ILE A 6 -39.94 2.89 -37.04
C ILE A 6 -39.41 1.55 -36.50
N ILE A 7 -39.39 0.51 -37.33
CA ILE A 7 -38.85 -0.81 -36.93
C ILE A 7 -37.35 -0.72 -36.62
N ILE A 8 -36.57 0.01 -37.43
CA ILE A 8 -35.14 0.20 -37.19
C ILE A 8 -34.88 0.95 -35.88
N ILE A 9 -35.65 2.00 -35.59
CA ILE A 9 -35.52 2.75 -34.33
C ILE A 9 -35.83 1.87 -33.12
N ILE A 10 -36.89 1.04 -33.20
CA ILE A 10 -37.24 0.11 -32.11
C ILE A 10 -36.13 -0.92 -31.88
N ILE A 11 -35.53 -1.46 -32.95
CA ILE A 11 -34.42 -2.41 -32.84
C ILE A 11 -33.19 -1.76 -32.19
N ILE A 12 -32.85 -0.51 -32.57
CA ILE A 12 -31.74 0.23 -31.96
C ILE A 12 -31.98 0.49 -30.48
N ILE A 13 -33.21 0.88 -30.10
CA ILE A 13 -33.58 1.09 -28.69
C ILE A 13 -33.50 -0.21 -27.89
N ILE A 14 -34.00 -1.32 -28.43
CA ILE A 14 -33.90 -2.64 -27.79
C ILE A 14 -32.44 -3.05 -27.63
N LEU A 15 -31.60 -2.85 -28.65
CA LEU A 15 -30.16 -3.13 -28.57
C LEU A 15 -29.47 -2.26 -27.52
N LEU A 16 -29.81 -0.97 -27.43
CA LEU A 16 -29.31 -0.05 -26.40
C LEU A 16 -29.75 -0.46 -24.99
N ILE A 17 -31.01 -0.86 -24.81
CA ILE A 17 -31.53 -1.35 -23.53
C ILE A 17 -30.84 -2.68 -23.17
N LEU A 18 -30.68 -3.60 -24.11
CA LEU A 18 -29.96 -4.85 -23.88
C LEU A 18 -28.48 -4.60 -23.55
N LEU A 19 -27.84 -3.62 -24.19
CA LEU A 19 -26.48 -3.19 -23.87
C LEU A 19 -26.40 -2.63 -22.45
N LEU A 20 -27.33 -1.74 -22.06
CA LEU A 20 -27.41 -1.15 -20.73
C LEU A 20 -27.71 -2.20 -19.65
N VAL A 21 -28.60 -3.15 -19.92
CA VAL A 21 -28.91 -4.27 -19.02
C VAL A 21 -27.71 -5.20 -18.88
N ASN A 22 -26.96 -5.46 -19.96
CA ASN A 22 -25.71 -6.22 -19.89
C ASN A 22 -24.64 -5.47 -19.09
N ILE A 23 -24.51 -4.14 -19.26
CA ILE A 23 -23.60 -3.31 -18.45
C ILE A 23 -23.99 -3.36 -16.96
N SER A 24 -25.28 -3.40 -16.63
CA SER A 24 -25.72 -3.56 -15.24
C SER A 24 -25.59 -4.98 -14.68
N ASN A 25 -25.49 -6.01 -15.55
CA ASN A 25 -25.38 -7.43 -15.16
C ASN A 25 -23.97 -8.01 -15.33
N ILE A 26 -22.99 -7.20 -15.73
CA ILE A 26 -21.58 -7.55 -15.65
C ILE A 26 -21.11 -7.33 -14.21
N THR A 27 -20.82 -8.46 -13.58
CA THR A 27 -20.08 -8.70 -12.34
C THR A 27 -20.74 -8.33 -11.01
N THR A 28 -20.96 -9.36 -10.19
CA THR A 28 -20.74 -9.28 -8.74
C THR A 28 -19.54 -8.37 -8.50
N LYS A 29 -19.77 -7.20 -7.89
CA LYS A 29 -18.79 -6.14 -7.59
C LYS A 29 -17.46 -6.81 -7.21
N SER A 30 -16.54 -6.94 -8.17
CA SER A 30 -15.28 -7.61 -7.91
C SER A 30 -14.53 -6.74 -6.93
N ASN A 31 -13.97 -7.34 -5.87
CA ASN A 31 -13.07 -6.62 -4.99
C ASN A 31 -11.95 -6.02 -5.85
N GLN A 32 -11.93 -4.69 -5.95
CA GLN A 32 -10.95 -3.95 -6.74
C GLN A 32 -9.70 -3.61 -5.93
N ILE A 33 -9.71 -3.94 -4.65
CA ILE A 33 -8.66 -3.64 -3.69
C ILE A 33 -8.14 -4.98 -3.17
N CYS A 34 -6.82 -5.12 -3.10
CA CYS A 34 -6.21 -6.16 -2.27
C CYS A 34 -5.31 -5.55 -1.20
N LEU A 35 -5.18 -6.26 -0.09
CA LEU A 35 -4.17 -5.99 0.93
C LEU A 35 -3.33 -7.23 1.16
N ILE A 36 -2.02 -7.12 0.96
CA ILE A 36 -1.04 -8.16 1.29
C ILE A 36 -0.49 -7.86 2.69
N TYR A 37 -0.82 -8.72 3.64
CA TYR A 37 -0.43 -8.59 5.04
C TYR A 37 0.74 -9.52 5.35
N ASN A 38 1.88 -8.99 5.78
CA ASN A 38 2.99 -9.78 6.28
C ASN A 38 2.92 -9.93 7.82
N TYR A 39 2.81 -11.17 8.27
CA TYR A 39 2.83 -11.53 9.69
C TYR A 39 4.01 -12.42 10.06
N TYR A 40 4.78 -11.98 11.05
CA TYR A 40 5.73 -12.80 11.78
C TYR A 40 5.42 -12.66 13.27
N GLU A 41 5.12 -13.76 13.94
CA GLU A 41 4.81 -13.75 15.38
C GLU A 41 6.09 -13.57 16.20
N ARG A 42 6.59 -12.33 16.27
CA ARG A 42 7.84 -11.99 16.96
C ARG A 42 7.67 -11.95 18.48
N ASP A 43 6.62 -11.27 18.93
CA ASP A 43 6.32 -10.96 20.33
C ASP A 43 4.82 -10.68 20.52
N ASP A 44 4.40 -10.45 21.77
CA ASP A 44 3.01 -10.16 22.12
C ASP A 44 2.50 -8.87 21.47
N LEU A 45 3.35 -7.86 21.29
CA LEU A 45 2.96 -6.61 20.62
C LEU A 45 2.55 -6.86 19.17
N TYR A 46 3.34 -7.64 18.43
CA TYR A 46 3.02 -8.02 17.05
C TYR A 46 1.74 -8.89 16.99
N LYS A 47 1.58 -9.78 17.95
CA LYS A 47 0.38 -10.60 18.08
C LYS A 47 -0.86 -9.74 18.30
N GLU A 48 -0.80 -8.78 19.21
CA GLU A 48 -1.88 -7.82 19.48
C GLU A 48 -2.21 -6.97 18.26
N ASN A 49 -1.20 -6.47 17.55
CA ASN A 49 -1.39 -5.68 16.33
C ASN A 49 -2.16 -6.48 15.27
N PHE A 50 -1.79 -7.74 15.08
CA PHE A 50 -2.46 -8.61 14.13
C PHE A 50 -3.89 -8.96 14.56
N ILE A 51 -4.12 -9.27 15.83
CA ILE A 51 -5.47 -9.50 16.38
C ILE A 51 -6.34 -8.27 16.14
N TYR A 52 -5.84 -7.09 16.47
CA TYR A 52 -6.56 -5.82 16.27
C TYR A 52 -6.96 -5.63 14.80
N PHE A 53 -6.05 -5.89 13.86
CA PHE A 53 -6.36 -5.81 12.44
C PHE A 53 -7.41 -6.83 11.99
N LEU A 54 -7.33 -8.08 12.46
CA LEU A 54 -8.32 -9.11 12.13
C LEU A 54 -9.73 -8.77 12.62
N GLU A 55 -9.82 -8.08 13.76
CA GLU A 55 -11.08 -7.65 14.37
C GLU A 55 -11.66 -6.39 13.71
N ASN A 56 -10.81 -5.44 13.30
CA ASN A 56 -11.25 -4.10 12.91
C ASN A 56 -10.98 -3.72 11.43
N GLY A 57 -10.13 -4.47 10.73
CA GLY A 57 -9.60 -4.08 9.41
C GLY A 57 -10.07 -4.89 8.21
N ILE A 58 -10.89 -5.93 8.44
CA ILE A 58 -11.36 -6.88 7.40
C ILE A 58 -12.77 -6.53 6.90
N TYR A 59 -12.85 -6.04 5.66
CA TYR A 59 -14.08 -5.67 4.94
C TYR A 59 -14.35 -6.61 3.76
N GLU A 60 -15.61 -6.85 3.38
CA GLU A 60 -15.91 -7.81 2.30
C GLU A 60 -15.42 -7.37 0.91
N GLU A 61 -15.23 -6.06 0.72
CA GLU A 61 -14.85 -5.43 -0.55
C GLU A 61 -13.34 -5.48 -0.87
N VAL A 62 -12.53 -5.99 0.05
CA VAL A 62 -11.07 -6.11 -0.09
C VAL A 62 -10.68 -7.58 -0.04
N ASP A 63 -9.81 -8.01 -0.95
CA ASP A 63 -9.19 -9.34 -0.86
C ASP A 63 -7.90 -9.27 -0.02
N TYR A 64 -7.85 -10.03 1.07
CA TYR A 64 -6.72 -10.05 2.01
C TYR A 64 -5.85 -11.27 1.78
N TYR A 65 -4.58 -11.03 1.46
CA TYR A 65 -3.55 -12.04 1.31
C TYR A 65 -2.65 -12.01 2.55
N ILE A 66 -2.97 -12.83 3.54
CA ILE A 66 -2.21 -12.91 4.79
C ILE A 66 -1.08 -13.93 4.61
N VAL A 67 0.15 -13.44 4.60
CA VAL A 67 1.37 -14.24 4.52
C VAL A 67 1.96 -14.39 5.92
N ILE A 68 1.95 -15.61 6.42
CA ILE A 68 2.53 -16.00 7.70
C ILE A 68 3.98 -16.48 7.47
N ASN A 69 4.93 -15.71 7.97
CA ASN A 69 6.33 -16.09 8.04
C ASN A 69 6.55 -16.93 9.31
N GLY A 70 6.75 -18.25 9.18
CA GLY A 70 6.95 -19.14 10.32
C GLY A 70 5.65 -19.58 10.99
N ASN A 71 5.58 -19.46 12.31
CA ASN A 71 4.45 -19.94 13.11
C ASN A 71 3.42 -18.85 13.36
N CYS A 72 2.18 -19.26 13.62
CA CYS A 72 1.08 -18.38 14.01
C CYS A 72 0.22 -19.06 15.07
N THR A 73 0.07 -18.42 16.24
CA THR A 73 -0.84 -18.87 17.30
C THR A 73 -2.16 -18.10 17.28
N VAL A 74 -2.27 -17.07 16.44
CA VAL A 74 -3.49 -16.26 16.28
C VAL A 74 -4.53 -17.00 15.44
N LYS A 75 -5.78 -17.01 15.91
CA LYS A 75 -6.90 -17.59 15.18
C LYS A 75 -7.38 -16.62 14.10
N ILE A 76 -7.06 -16.92 12.84
CA ILE A 76 -7.48 -16.11 11.70
C ILE A 76 -8.94 -16.46 11.31
N PRO A 77 -9.84 -15.47 11.15
CA PRO A 77 -11.23 -15.72 10.75
C PRO A 77 -11.30 -16.32 9.34
N LYS A 78 -12.16 -17.32 9.16
CA LYS A 78 -12.44 -17.89 7.84
C LYS A 78 -13.46 -17.01 7.12
N ARG A 79 -13.04 -16.33 6.05
CA ARG A 79 -13.90 -15.52 5.18
C ARG A 79 -13.55 -15.79 3.71
N LYS A 80 -14.50 -15.56 2.80
CA LYS A 80 -14.34 -15.79 1.34
C LYS A 80 -13.21 -14.97 0.71
N ASN A 81 -12.92 -13.81 1.29
CA ASN A 81 -11.96 -12.82 0.84
C ASN A 81 -10.69 -12.77 1.72
N VAL A 82 -10.46 -13.79 2.55
CA VAL A 82 -9.26 -13.91 3.39
C VAL A 82 -8.51 -15.17 3.00
N PHE A 83 -7.33 -14.98 2.41
CA PHE A 83 -6.45 -16.03 1.95
C PHE A 83 -5.22 -16.09 2.88
N VAL A 84 -4.91 -17.26 3.41
CA VAL A 84 -3.82 -17.44 4.38
C VAL A 84 -2.77 -18.37 3.80
N TYR A 85 -1.52 -17.95 3.82
CA TYR A 85 -0.39 -18.73 3.31
C TYR A 85 0.75 -18.77 4.32
N TYR A 86 1.39 -19.93 4.45
CA TYR A 86 2.55 -20.12 5.33
C TYR A 86 3.82 -20.25 4.51
N ARG A 87 4.89 -19.59 4.94
CA ARG A 87 6.22 -19.68 4.33
C ARG A 87 7.31 -19.60 5.41
N LYS A 88 8.57 -19.84 5.00
CA LYS A 88 9.74 -19.64 5.87
C LYS A 88 9.95 -18.14 6.10
N ASN A 89 10.45 -17.78 7.28
CA ASN A 89 10.80 -16.39 7.59
C ASN A 89 12.13 -15.99 6.93
N VAL A 90 12.09 -15.65 5.64
CA VAL A 90 13.24 -15.21 4.84
C VAL A 90 12.85 -14.01 3.95
N GLY A 91 13.81 -13.13 3.67
CA GLY A 91 13.60 -11.94 2.83
C GLY A 91 12.82 -10.81 3.50
N TYR A 92 12.68 -10.83 4.83
CA TYR A 92 11.96 -9.80 5.61
C TYR A 92 10.54 -9.55 5.07
N ASP A 93 10.06 -8.31 5.13
CA ASP A 93 8.71 -7.94 4.66
C ASP A 93 8.57 -8.12 3.15
N PHE A 94 9.53 -7.64 2.37
CA PHE A 94 9.49 -7.71 0.91
C PHE A 94 9.53 -9.14 0.37
N GLY A 95 10.15 -10.09 1.08
CA GLY A 95 10.10 -11.51 0.72
C GLY A 95 8.68 -12.08 0.83
N ALA A 96 7.92 -11.68 1.85
CA ALA A 96 6.52 -12.07 1.99
C ALA A 96 5.62 -11.40 0.93
N TYR A 97 5.86 -10.12 0.65
CA TYR A 97 5.14 -9.40 -0.41
C TYR A 97 5.38 -10.04 -1.78
N SER A 98 6.64 -10.30 -2.13
CA SER A 98 7.02 -10.96 -3.39
C SER A 98 6.43 -12.35 -3.53
N TYR A 99 6.43 -13.15 -2.45
CA TYR A 99 5.78 -14.45 -2.43
C TYR A 99 4.30 -14.36 -2.81
N ALA A 100 3.55 -13.41 -2.23
CA ALA A 100 2.14 -13.23 -2.54
C ALA A 100 1.94 -12.74 -3.98
N VAL A 101 2.69 -11.71 -4.40
CA VAL A 101 2.61 -11.09 -5.73
C VAL A 101 2.85 -12.09 -6.86
N ASN A 102 3.83 -12.97 -6.70
CA ASN A 102 4.23 -13.90 -7.76
C ASN A 102 3.40 -15.18 -7.78
N ASN A 103 2.88 -15.62 -6.64
CA ASN A 103 2.33 -16.97 -6.53
C ASN A 103 0.86 -17.06 -6.11
N LYS A 104 0.30 -16.00 -5.48
CA LYS A 104 -0.96 -16.12 -4.72
C LYS A 104 -2.09 -15.24 -5.20
N LEU A 105 -1.78 -14.10 -5.84
CA LEU A 105 -2.82 -13.24 -6.40
C LEU A 105 -3.70 -14.02 -7.38
N ILE A 106 -5.02 -13.90 -7.22
CA ILE A 106 -6.00 -14.69 -7.98
C ILE A 106 -6.57 -13.94 -9.20
N LYS A 107 -6.32 -12.63 -9.26
CA LYS A 107 -6.79 -11.69 -10.27
C LYS A 107 -5.98 -10.39 -10.20
N ASN A 108 -6.28 -9.47 -11.11
CA ASN A 108 -5.79 -8.10 -11.06
C ASN A 108 -6.73 -7.22 -10.21
N TYR A 109 -6.15 -6.20 -9.59
CA TYR A 109 -6.82 -5.23 -8.73
C TYR A 109 -6.55 -3.81 -9.26
N ASP A 110 -7.40 -2.86 -8.91
CA ASP A 110 -7.17 -1.44 -9.19
C ASP A 110 -6.17 -0.85 -8.20
N TYR A 111 -6.20 -1.33 -6.95
CA TYR A 111 -5.31 -0.87 -5.87
C TYR A 111 -4.71 -2.05 -5.10
N TYR A 112 -3.40 -1.98 -4.88
CA TYR A 112 -2.60 -2.96 -4.17
C TYR A 112 -2.02 -2.33 -2.91
N PHE A 113 -2.51 -2.74 -1.73
CA PHE A 113 -1.98 -2.33 -0.44
C PHE A 113 -1.10 -3.41 0.18
N PHE A 114 -0.13 -2.99 0.98
CA PHE A 114 0.86 -3.81 1.63
C PHE A 114 1.02 -3.33 3.07
N MET A 115 1.08 -4.27 4.00
CA MET A 115 1.20 -3.95 5.43
C MET A 115 2.03 -5.00 6.14
N ASN A 116 2.91 -4.56 7.04
CA ASN A 116 3.60 -5.44 7.99
C ASN A 116 2.98 -5.32 9.38
N THR A 117 3.35 -6.24 10.27
CA THR A 117 2.77 -6.31 11.62
C THR A 117 3.33 -5.27 12.61
N SER A 118 4.29 -4.44 12.19
CA SER A 118 4.83 -3.39 13.06
C SER A 118 3.85 -2.24 13.32
N VAL A 119 2.78 -2.15 12.53
CA VAL A 119 1.69 -1.20 12.73
C VAL A 119 0.46 -1.85 13.37
N ARG A 120 -0.28 -1.07 14.15
CA ARG A 120 -1.63 -1.38 14.63
C ARG A 120 -2.63 -0.49 13.91
N GLY A 121 -3.77 -1.06 13.54
CA GLY A 121 -4.84 -0.32 12.88
C GLY A 121 -5.87 -1.25 12.25
N PRO A 122 -6.93 -0.69 11.66
CA PRO A 122 -7.12 0.75 11.45
C PRO A 122 -7.64 1.49 12.70
N TYR A 123 -7.12 2.69 12.95
CA TYR A 123 -7.70 3.67 13.88
C TYR A 123 -8.63 4.59 13.10
N LEU A 124 -9.94 4.46 13.32
CA LEU A 124 -10.98 5.20 12.60
C LEU A 124 -11.84 5.96 13.60
N ARG A 125 -12.25 7.19 13.24
CA ARG A 125 -13.05 8.03 14.13
C ARG A 125 -14.54 7.66 14.09
N ASP A 126 -15.02 7.20 12.93
CA ASP A 126 -16.37 6.66 12.74
C ASP A 126 -16.30 5.18 12.36
N THR A 127 -17.12 4.35 13.00
CA THR A 127 -17.27 2.92 12.70
C THR A 127 -17.77 2.61 11.28
N ASN A 128 -18.39 3.59 10.61
CA ASN A 128 -18.83 3.47 9.22
C ASN A 128 -17.71 3.74 8.22
N GLU A 129 -16.61 4.37 8.65
CA GLU A 129 -15.45 4.56 7.79
C GLU A 129 -14.78 3.22 7.49
N LYS A 130 -14.14 3.17 6.34
CA LYS A 130 -13.26 2.07 5.97
C LYS A 130 -11.88 2.64 5.73
N TRP A 131 -10.85 1.92 6.17
CA TRP A 131 -9.48 2.43 6.08
C TRP A 131 -9.10 2.86 4.66
N TYR A 132 -9.56 2.13 3.64
CA TYR A 132 -9.21 2.42 2.24
C TYR A 132 -9.85 3.71 1.70
N ASP A 133 -10.95 4.19 2.30
CA ASP A 133 -11.60 5.45 1.90
C ASP A 133 -10.70 6.67 2.16
N HIS A 134 -9.69 6.53 3.03
CA HIS A 134 -8.71 7.57 3.33
C HIS A 134 -7.49 7.56 2.41
N PHE A 135 -7.19 6.43 1.76
CA PHE A 135 -6.01 6.29 0.90
C PHE A 135 -6.35 6.38 -0.59
N ILE A 136 -7.49 5.81 -1.02
CA ILE A 136 -7.89 5.82 -2.44
C ILE A 136 -7.97 7.24 -3.03
N PRO A 137 -8.51 8.26 -2.31
CA PRO A 137 -8.57 9.62 -2.84
C PRO A 137 -7.20 10.29 -3.04
N LEU A 138 -6.12 9.75 -2.45
CA LEU A 138 -4.77 10.30 -2.63
C LEU A 138 -4.19 9.99 -4.01
N PHE A 139 -4.66 8.92 -4.67
CA PHE A 139 -4.27 8.59 -6.03
C PHE A 139 -4.90 9.58 -7.03
N ASN A 140 -4.11 9.96 -8.02
CA ASN A 140 -4.57 10.81 -9.13
C ASN A 140 -3.68 10.58 -10.36
N ALA A 141 -3.85 11.38 -11.41
CA ALA A 141 -3.10 11.23 -12.65
C ALA A 141 -1.56 11.30 -12.49
N ASN A 142 -1.06 11.86 -11.39
CA ASN A 142 0.37 11.99 -11.11
C ASN A 142 0.81 11.20 -9.87
N VAL A 143 -0.11 10.70 -9.03
CA VAL A 143 0.20 10.01 -7.77
C VAL A 143 -0.19 8.55 -7.90
N HIS A 144 0.83 7.69 -7.91
CA HIS A 144 0.67 6.24 -8.10
C HIS A 144 1.14 5.40 -6.90
N LEU A 145 1.72 6.04 -5.89
CA LEU A 145 2.19 5.40 -4.66
C LEU A 145 1.80 6.26 -3.46
N VAL A 146 1.13 5.63 -2.49
CA VAL A 146 0.64 6.30 -1.29
C VAL A 146 0.95 5.49 -0.04
N GLY A 147 0.85 6.10 1.13
CA GLY A 147 1.03 5.39 2.39
C GLY A 147 0.64 6.18 3.62
N THR A 148 0.98 5.63 4.77
CA THR A 148 0.65 6.22 6.07
C THR A 148 1.43 7.51 6.33
N SER A 149 2.67 7.58 5.86
CA SER A 149 3.61 8.68 6.09
C SER A 149 4.74 8.65 5.07
N ILE A 150 5.50 9.75 5.02
CA ILE A 150 6.71 9.89 4.23
C ILE A 150 7.85 10.27 5.15
N SER A 151 9.01 9.64 4.95
CA SER A 151 10.27 10.06 5.52
C SER A 151 11.08 10.82 4.48
N ILE A 152 11.68 11.97 4.86
CA ILE A 152 12.47 12.83 3.97
C ILE A 152 13.92 12.86 4.46
N CYS A 153 14.71 11.87 4.06
CA CYS A 153 16.12 11.84 4.46
C CYS A 153 17.00 12.77 3.60
N THR A 154 17.97 13.43 4.24
CA THR A 154 18.94 14.34 3.60
C THR A 154 20.39 13.84 3.60
N SER A 155 20.79 12.96 4.52
CA SER A 155 22.24 12.69 4.73
C SER A 155 22.61 11.35 5.41
N ASN A 156 21.68 10.40 5.57
CA ASN A 156 21.98 9.10 6.17
C ASN A 156 22.31 8.05 5.10
N ALA A 157 23.36 7.23 5.32
CA ALA A 157 23.78 6.16 4.41
C ALA A 157 22.67 5.14 4.10
N TYR A 158 21.74 4.91 5.04
CA TYR A 158 20.57 4.03 4.81
C TYR A 158 19.53 4.64 3.86
N CYS A 159 19.53 5.97 3.73
CA CYS A 159 18.61 6.67 2.86
C CYS A 159 19.21 7.04 1.49
N VAL A 160 20.45 6.63 1.21
CA VAL A 160 21.06 6.79 -0.11
C VAL A 160 20.61 5.64 -0.99
N TYR A 161 19.69 5.91 -1.92
CA TYR A 161 19.21 4.94 -2.90
C TYR A 161 20.29 4.56 -3.92
N ASP A 162 21.08 5.54 -4.37
CA ASP A 162 22.21 5.35 -5.27
C ASP A 162 23.33 6.33 -4.88
N ASP A 163 24.56 5.85 -4.76
CA ASP A 163 25.72 6.68 -4.40
C ASP A 163 26.03 7.73 -5.48
N ASN A 164 25.49 7.57 -6.70
CA ASN A 164 25.56 8.54 -7.80
C ASN A 164 24.33 9.47 -7.85
N TYR A 165 23.37 9.31 -6.95
CA TYR A 165 22.09 10.00 -7.00
C TYR A 165 22.23 11.47 -6.59
N LYS A 166 21.77 12.37 -7.46
CA LYS A 166 22.02 13.82 -7.34
C LYS A 166 20.99 14.57 -6.50
N ARG A 167 19.97 13.90 -5.97
CA ARG A 167 18.94 14.57 -5.18
C ARG A 167 19.48 14.93 -3.80
N LYS A 168 19.10 16.12 -3.33
CA LYS A 168 19.42 16.57 -1.96
C LYS A 168 18.64 15.82 -0.90
N THR A 169 17.49 15.28 -1.27
CA THR A 169 16.61 14.50 -0.40
C THR A 169 16.12 13.24 -1.11
N ASN A 170 15.85 12.21 -0.32
CA ASN A 170 15.24 10.96 -0.77
C ASN A 170 13.91 10.75 -0.03
N PRO A 171 12.85 11.51 -0.40
CA PRO A 171 11.53 11.30 0.17
C PRO A 171 11.02 9.92 -0.19
N HIS A 172 10.58 9.15 0.79
CA HIS A 172 10.05 7.82 0.57
C HIS A 172 8.90 7.49 1.52
N ILE A 173 7.92 6.78 0.99
CA ILE A 173 6.82 6.20 1.76
C ILE A 173 7.40 5.17 2.74
N GLN A 174 7.01 5.27 4.01
CA GLN A 174 7.40 4.26 5.00
C GLN A 174 6.60 2.98 4.76
N THR A 175 7.30 1.90 4.43
CA THR A 175 6.75 0.65 3.86
C THR A 175 6.07 -0.27 4.87
N MET A 176 5.78 0.24 6.07
CA MET A 176 4.98 -0.45 7.07
C MET A 176 3.49 -0.51 6.73
N PHE A 177 2.98 0.52 6.04
CA PHE A 177 1.69 0.52 5.36
C PHE A 177 1.75 1.42 4.13
N PHE A 178 1.59 0.83 2.95
CA PHE A 178 1.62 1.54 1.67
C PHE A 178 0.67 0.92 0.66
N GLY A 179 0.34 1.68 -0.39
CA GLY A 179 -0.45 1.19 -1.50
C GLY A 179 -0.04 1.82 -2.82
N MET A 180 -0.28 1.11 -3.90
CA MET A 180 -0.05 1.57 -5.27
C MET A 180 -1.24 1.24 -6.15
N ASP A 181 -1.41 1.99 -7.22
CA ASP A 181 -2.42 1.66 -8.22
C ASP A 181 -1.95 0.54 -9.16
N GLN A 182 -2.87 0.05 -10.00
CA GLN A 182 -2.60 -1.03 -10.93
C GLN A 182 -1.47 -0.72 -11.90
N GLN A 183 -1.39 0.52 -12.40
CA GLN A 183 -0.39 0.90 -13.38
C GLN A 183 1.01 0.74 -12.79
N TYR A 184 1.27 1.37 -11.64
CA TYR A 184 2.59 1.32 -11.04
C TYR A 184 2.94 -0.08 -10.52
N PHE A 185 1.95 -0.83 -10.03
CA PHE A 185 2.14 -2.24 -9.69
C PHE A 185 2.63 -3.09 -10.87
N ILE A 186 2.02 -2.94 -12.06
CA ILE A 186 2.42 -3.67 -13.26
C ILE A 186 3.82 -3.28 -13.69
N GLU A 187 4.16 -1.99 -13.64
CA GLU A 187 5.50 -1.51 -13.97
C GLU A 187 6.57 -2.11 -13.04
N LEU A 188 6.33 -2.12 -11.73
CA LEU A 188 7.25 -2.76 -10.77
C LEU A 188 7.41 -4.25 -11.01
N LYS A 189 6.33 -4.95 -11.40
CA LYS A 189 6.44 -6.37 -11.78
C LYS A 189 7.30 -6.58 -13.02
N ASN A 190 7.16 -5.72 -14.03
CA ASN A 190 7.96 -5.79 -15.25
C ASN A 190 9.44 -5.46 -14.97
N ASP A 191 9.69 -4.58 -14.00
CA ASP A 191 11.03 -4.23 -13.52
C ASP A 191 11.63 -5.27 -12.55
N HIS A 192 10.99 -6.45 -12.40
CA HIS A 192 11.39 -7.52 -11.49
C HIS A 192 11.54 -7.08 -10.02
N PHE A 193 10.83 -6.02 -9.60
CA PHE A 193 10.97 -5.46 -8.26
C PHE A 193 10.62 -6.47 -7.15
N PHE A 194 9.66 -7.35 -7.44
CA PHE A 194 9.18 -8.40 -6.55
C PHE A 194 9.88 -9.76 -6.79
N ASP A 195 11.14 -9.79 -7.25
CA ASP A 195 11.90 -11.03 -7.37
C ASP A 195 12.30 -11.58 -5.98
N GLU A 196 11.65 -12.68 -5.57
CA GLU A 196 11.90 -13.32 -4.26
C GLU A 196 13.32 -13.90 -4.17
N ASP A 197 13.87 -14.43 -5.26
CA ASP A 197 15.21 -15.05 -5.28
C ASP A 197 16.33 -14.01 -5.20
N GLU A 198 16.07 -12.78 -5.67
CA GLU A 198 16.94 -11.63 -5.47
C GLU A 198 16.87 -11.15 -4.01
N ILE A 199 15.65 -10.93 -3.50
CA ILE A 199 15.41 -10.36 -2.16
C ILE A 199 16.01 -11.21 -1.05
N ILE A 200 15.90 -12.54 -1.13
CA ILE A 200 16.44 -13.42 -0.06
C ILE A 200 17.97 -13.41 0.03
N LYS A 201 18.67 -12.89 -1.00
CA LYS A 201 20.13 -12.78 -1.05
C LYS A 201 20.63 -11.42 -0.59
N MET A 202 19.75 -10.42 -0.51
CA MET A 202 20.10 -9.07 -0.06
C MET A 202 20.41 -9.08 1.44
N ASP A 203 21.40 -8.29 1.84
CA ASP A 203 21.54 -7.95 3.24
C ASP A 203 20.48 -6.92 3.67
N PHE A 204 20.43 -6.63 4.97
CA PHE A 204 19.42 -5.72 5.52
C PHE A 204 19.55 -4.28 4.98
N THR A 205 20.78 -3.81 4.75
CA THR A 205 21.04 -2.46 4.24
C THR A 205 20.61 -2.35 2.79
N ASP A 206 20.97 -3.33 1.96
CA ASP A 206 20.57 -3.39 0.56
C ASP A 206 19.05 -3.50 0.41
N LEU A 207 18.39 -4.27 1.29
CA LEU A 207 16.94 -4.36 1.28
C LEU A 207 16.27 -3.01 1.59
N ILE A 208 16.76 -2.27 2.60
CA ILE A 208 16.26 -0.91 2.89
C ILE A 208 16.46 0.00 1.68
N LYS A 209 17.69 0.07 1.15
CA LYS A 209 18.01 0.95 0.02
C LYS A 209 17.19 0.61 -1.21
N MET A 210 17.21 -0.64 -1.63
CA MET A 210 16.66 -1.07 -2.92
C MET A 210 15.15 -1.29 -2.90
N LYS A 211 14.58 -1.65 -1.74
CA LYS A 211 13.16 -1.98 -1.61
C LYS A 211 12.39 -0.92 -0.81
N GLU A 212 12.83 -0.51 0.36
CA GLU A 212 12.10 0.52 1.14
C GLU A 212 12.20 1.90 0.49
N VAL A 213 13.42 2.43 0.35
CA VAL A 213 13.66 3.74 -0.27
C VAL A 213 13.46 3.65 -1.78
N GLY A 214 13.95 2.57 -2.39
CA GLY A 214 13.91 2.36 -3.83
C GLY A 214 12.51 2.24 -4.42
N LEU A 215 11.52 1.78 -3.65
CA LEU A 215 10.12 1.81 -4.08
C LEU A 215 9.69 3.24 -4.43
N SER A 216 9.97 4.21 -3.57
CA SER A 216 9.55 5.60 -3.83
C SER A 216 10.43 6.27 -4.87
N GLN A 217 11.74 6.01 -4.88
CA GLN A 217 12.62 6.62 -5.88
C GLN A 217 12.30 6.14 -7.30
N LYS A 218 11.96 4.86 -7.50
CA LYS A 218 11.51 4.36 -8.81
C LYS A 218 10.25 5.07 -9.32
N ALA A 219 9.31 5.41 -8.44
CA ALA A 219 8.13 6.20 -8.82
C ALA A 219 8.55 7.60 -9.28
N ILE A 220 9.41 8.26 -8.50
CA ILE A 220 9.88 9.62 -8.78
C ILE A 220 10.71 9.68 -10.08
N GLU A 221 11.53 8.68 -10.37
CA GLU A 221 12.30 8.56 -11.62
C GLU A 221 11.42 8.50 -12.87
N LYS A 222 10.21 7.95 -12.74
CA LYS A 222 9.21 7.88 -13.80
C LYS A 222 8.39 9.17 -13.92
N GLY A 223 8.65 10.15 -13.06
CA GLY A 223 7.87 11.39 -12.97
C GLY A 223 6.57 11.25 -12.18
N TYR A 224 6.40 10.15 -11.43
CA TYR A 224 5.25 9.95 -10.55
C TYR A 224 5.54 10.56 -9.18
N ASN A 225 4.60 11.36 -8.70
CA ASN A 225 4.64 11.87 -7.35
C ASN A 225 4.18 10.78 -6.35
N ILE A 226 4.53 10.94 -5.09
CA ILE A 226 4.11 10.09 -3.97
C ILE A 226 3.22 10.91 -3.02
N ASN A 227 2.38 10.26 -2.21
CA ASN A 227 1.53 10.98 -1.26
C ASN A 227 1.29 10.18 0.03
N CYS A 228 0.86 10.83 1.10
CA CYS A 228 0.51 10.13 2.33
C CYS A 228 -0.65 10.80 3.07
N ILE A 229 -1.26 10.09 4.00
CA ILE A 229 -2.35 10.65 4.81
C ILE A 229 -1.86 11.57 5.93
N LEU A 230 -0.60 11.50 6.35
CA LEU A 230 -0.07 12.38 7.40
C LEU A 230 -0.13 13.85 6.96
N SER A 231 -0.88 14.68 7.67
CA SER A 231 -1.43 15.94 7.13
C SER A 231 -0.36 16.95 6.69
N LYS A 232 0.70 17.14 7.49
CA LYS A 232 1.78 18.09 7.16
C LYS A 232 2.70 17.59 6.03
N TYR A 233 2.62 16.32 5.66
CA TYR A 233 3.35 15.68 4.55
C TYR A 233 2.44 15.41 3.33
N ARG A 234 1.13 15.66 3.44
CA ARG A 234 0.16 15.36 2.38
C ARG A 234 0.26 16.39 1.25
N ASP A 235 0.05 15.94 0.01
CA ASP A 235 -0.10 16.76 -1.19
C ASP A 235 1.10 17.66 -1.54
N LEU A 236 2.30 17.30 -1.08
CA LEU A 236 3.54 17.97 -1.46
C LEU A 236 4.05 17.50 -2.83
N ASP A 237 4.84 18.35 -3.50
CA ASP A 237 5.55 17.97 -4.71
C ASP A 237 6.89 17.31 -4.39
N TYR A 238 6.89 15.99 -4.24
CA TYR A 238 8.09 15.22 -3.92
C TYR A 238 9.01 15.02 -5.13
N LEU A 239 8.64 15.46 -6.33
CA LEU A 239 9.54 15.44 -7.49
C LEU A 239 10.61 16.52 -7.36
N THR A 240 10.23 17.68 -6.79
CA THR A 240 11.08 18.87 -6.72
C THR A 240 11.55 19.22 -5.31
N LEU A 241 10.98 18.60 -4.27
CA LEU A 241 11.38 18.82 -2.89
C LEU A 241 12.87 18.53 -2.68
N ASP A 242 13.59 19.48 -2.08
CA ASP A 242 15.06 19.47 -1.97
C ASP A 242 15.58 19.64 -0.54
N HIS A 243 14.69 19.70 0.44
CA HIS A 243 14.98 19.75 1.87
C HIS A 243 13.91 18.99 2.66
N ASP A 244 14.23 18.59 3.89
CA ASP A 244 13.21 18.13 4.83
C ASP A 244 12.40 19.33 5.33
N ILE A 245 11.08 19.23 5.25
CA ILE A 245 10.15 20.26 5.71
C ILE A 245 9.97 20.26 7.23
N ASN A 246 10.42 19.20 7.91
CA ASN A 246 10.22 18.97 9.33
C ASN A 246 11.56 19.03 10.08
N GLU A 247 11.86 20.18 10.68
CA GLU A 247 13.11 20.40 11.42
C GLU A 247 13.26 19.52 12.68
N THR A 248 12.17 18.94 13.17
CA THR A 248 12.19 18.07 14.36
C THR A 248 12.28 16.59 14.01
N SER A 249 12.24 16.22 12.73
CA SER A 249 12.30 14.82 12.32
C SER A 249 13.59 14.15 12.82
N LEU A 250 13.53 12.85 13.10
CA LEU A 250 14.73 12.09 13.43
C LEU A 250 15.25 11.40 12.16
N ASP A 251 16.32 11.93 11.59
CA ASP A 251 16.88 11.49 10.30
C ASP A 251 15.83 11.50 9.15
N GLY A 252 14.87 12.42 9.19
CA GLY A 252 13.77 12.49 8.24
C GLY A 252 12.55 11.66 8.61
N ASP A 253 12.57 10.88 9.70
CA ASP A 253 11.45 10.05 10.18
C ASP A 253 10.56 10.84 11.17
N PRO A 254 9.26 11.06 10.86
CA PRO A 254 8.35 11.78 11.75
C PRO A 254 7.73 10.92 12.86
N TYR A 255 7.97 9.60 12.93
CA TYR A 255 7.26 8.70 13.85
C TYR A 255 7.75 8.67 15.30
N PHE A 256 8.88 9.31 15.61
CA PHE A 256 9.42 9.34 16.98
C PHE A 256 8.72 10.41 17.83
N SER A 257 8.84 10.29 19.16
CA SER A 257 8.30 11.30 20.09
C SER A 257 8.81 12.69 19.74
N ASP A 258 7.90 13.65 19.64
CA ASP A 258 8.18 15.06 19.31
C ASP A 258 8.84 15.29 17.94
N ALA A 259 8.92 14.25 17.09
CA ALA A 259 9.57 14.31 15.79
C ALA A 259 8.67 14.77 14.65
N TYR A 260 7.37 15.00 14.91
CA TYR A 260 6.40 15.47 13.92
C TYR A 260 6.09 16.96 14.13
N PHE A 261 6.98 17.84 13.68
CA PHE A 261 6.90 19.29 13.90
C PHE A 261 6.74 19.67 15.39
N GLY A 262 7.53 19.02 16.26
CA GLY A 262 7.49 19.18 17.71
C GLY A 262 6.31 18.47 18.38
N GLU A 263 5.58 17.63 17.66
CA GLU A 263 4.46 16.83 18.15
C GLU A 263 4.74 15.34 18.00
N THR A 264 3.93 14.51 18.66
CA THR A 264 3.87 13.07 18.45
C THR A 264 2.65 12.74 17.60
N ILE A 265 2.81 11.90 16.56
CA ILE A 265 1.74 11.55 15.63
C ILE A 265 0.52 10.98 16.38
N ASP A 266 -0.67 11.50 16.08
CA ASP A 266 -1.95 10.90 16.51
C ASP A 266 -2.22 9.63 15.68
N PRO A 267 -2.43 8.45 16.30
CA PRO A 267 -2.79 7.23 15.58
C PRO A 267 -3.99 7.37 14.63
N TYR A 268 -4.95 8.25 14.95
CA TYR A 268 -6.11 8.51 14.09
C TYR A 268 -5.78 9.36 12.85
N GLU A 269 -4.63 10.05 12.82
CA GLU A 269 -4.16 10.80 11.65
C GLU A 269 -3.53 9.88 10.61
N VAL A 270 -2.92 8.78 11.07
CA VAL A 270 -2.18 7.84 10.23
C VAL A 270 -2.88 6.50 10.02
N ILE A 271 -3.98 6.22 10.73
CA ILE A 271 -4.83 5.01 10.61
C ILE A 271 -4.10 3.70 10.95
N PHE A 272 -2.93 3.43 10.38
CA PHE A 272 -2.03 2.33 10.67
C PHE A 272 -0.77 2.88 11.35
N PHE A 273 -0.79 2.85 12.67
CA PHE A 273 0.22 3.49 13.50
C PHE A 273 1.30 2.51 13.95
N LYS A 274 2.56 2.88 13.79
CA LYS A 274 3.72 2.06 14.18
C LYS A 274 3.91 2.05 15.69
N THR A 275 3.62 0.92 16.31
CA THR A 275 3.51 0.82 17.77
C THR A 275 4.85 0.63 18.50
N ASN A 276 5.96 0.52 17.77
CA ASN A 276 7.29 0.29 18.35
C ASN A 276 8.22 1.52 18.26
N ARG A 277 7.65 2.71 18.06
CA ARG A 277 8.39 3.97 17.92
C ARG A 277 8.11 4.99 19.04
N ILE A 278 7.12 4.71 19.89
CA ILE A 278 6.66 5.55 21.01
C ILE A 278 6.44 4.64 22.22
#